data_AF-A0A7S2G808-F1
#
_entry.id   AF-A0A7S2G808-F1
#
_cell.length_a   1.000
_cell.length_b   1.000
_cell.length_c   1.000
_cell.angle_alpha   90.00
_cell.angle_beta   90.00
_cell.angle_gamma   90.00
#
_symmetry.space_group_name_H-M   'P 1'
#
loop_
_entity.id
_entity.type
_entity.pdbx_description
1 polymer ?
#
loop_
_entity_poly.entity_id
_entity_poly.type
_entity_poly.pdbx_seq_one_letter_code
_entity_poly.pdbx_strand_id
1 'polypeptide(L)'
;HLIRHAEGHHNADELAWERDGRYADDPAHAALREEFGIAWMLLHRVSGHKYHDPLLTPTGREQAYSLRKALRSDLEFVVDAVAVSPMRRTIETALLSLPALEGAVTTFALEVQPSAPLPRLLASDLLRERVGPFMCDSRLSRSALEREYMGL
;
A
#
# COMPACT_ATOMS: atom_id res chain seq x y z
N HIS A 1 -13.56 5.60 -10.69
CA HIS A 1 -12.85 4.31 -10.74
C HIS A 1 -12.48 3.87 -9.33
N LEU A 2 -12.60 2.58 -9.00
CA LEU A 2 -12.11 2.01 -7.75
C LEU A 2 -10.87 1.18 -8.06
N ILE A 3 -9.73 1.51 -7.45
CA ILE A 3 -8.45 0.85 -7.65
C ILE A 3 -7.98 0.29 -6.30
N ARG A 4 -7.77 -1.02 -6.23
CA ARG A 4 -7.14 -1.66 -5.06
C ARG A 4 -5.64 -1.31 -5.07
N HIS A 5 -5.04 -1.18 -3.88
CA HIS A 5 -3.59 -1.05 -3.81
C HIS A 5 -2.90 -2.25 -4.47
N ALA A 6 -1.73 -2.01 -5.05
CA ALA A 6 -0.86 -3.06 -5.56
C ALA A 6 -0.29 -3.92 -4.42
N GLU A 7 0.45 -4.97 -4.77
CA GLU A 7 1.03 -5.89 -3.79
C GLU A 7 1.90 -5.16 -2.75
N GLY A 8 1.52 -5.25 -1.48
CA GLY A 8 2.33 -4.81 -0.36
C GLY A 8 3.15 -5.95 0.24
N HIS A 9 4.22 -5.62 0.96
CA HIS A 9 5.06 -6.62 1.64
C HIS A 9 4.27 -7.59 2.53
N HIS A 10 3.21 -7.11 3.19
CA HIS A 10 2.33 -7.97 3.99
C HIS A 10 1.65 -9.06 3.16
N ASN A 11 1.06 -8.74 2.00
CA ASN A 11 0.37 -9.74 1.18
C ASN A 11 1.33 -10.74 0.55
N ALA A 12 2.50 -10.29 0.10
CA ALA A 12 3.51 -11.16 -0.46
C ALA A 12 3.99 -12.20 0.56
N ASP A 13 4.25 -11.75 1.80
CA ASP A 13 4.74 -12.62 2.86
C ASP A 13 3.63 -13.55 3.40
N GLU A 14 2.39 -13.08 3.51
CA GLU A 14 1.22 -13.94 3.82
C GLU A 14 1.16 -15.15 2.86
N LEU A 15 1.24 -14.90 1.55
CA LEU A 15 1.19 -15.93 0.53
C LEU A 15 2.42 -16.85 0.56
N ALA A 16 3.61 -16.29 0.82
CA ALA A 16 4.82 -17.09 0.95
C ALA A 16 4.75 -18.02 2.17
N TRP A 17 4.26 -17.53 3.31
CA TRP A 17 4.12 -18.34 4.54
C TRP A 17 3.08 -19.43 4.39
N GLU A 18 1.97 -19.14 3.72
CA GLU A 18 0.94 -20.14 3.42
C GLU A 18 1.50 -21.24 2.51
N ARG A 19 2.20 -20.87 1.44
CA ARG A 19 2.81 -21.82 0.51
C ARG A 19 3.87 -22.69 1.18
N ASP A 20 4.69 -22.09 2.04
CA ASP A 20 5.76 -22.78 2.76
C ASP A 20 5.21 -23.64 3.91
N GLY A 21 3.93 -23.49 4.30
CA GLY A 21 3.31 -24.26 5.37
C GLY A 21 3.84 -23.95 6.79
N ARG A 22 4.49 -22.79 6.99
CA ARG A 22 5.22 -22.44 8.24
C ARG A 22 4.37 -22.41 9.50
N TYR A 23 3.05 -22.32 9.36
CA TYR A 23 2.14 -22.38 10.50
C TYR A 23 2.12 -23.77 11.16
N ALA A 24 2.47 -24.83 10.42
CA ALA A 24 2.43 -26.20 10.91
C ALA A 24 3.60 -26.56 11.84
N ASP A 25 4.67 -25.76 11.82
CA ASP A 25 5.89 -26.02 12.60
C ASP A 25 5.70 -25.72 14.11
N ASP A 26 4.69 -24.92 14.46
CA ASP A 26 4.39 -24.51 15.84
C ASP A 26 2.87 -24.63 16.10
N PRO A 27 2.43 -25.44 17.09
CA PRO A 27 1.03 -25.54 17.45
C PRO A 27 0.36 -24.19 17.77
N ALA A 28 1.11 -23.23 18.31
CA ALA A 28 0.60 -21.88 18.58
C ALA A 28 0.30 -21.12 17.28
N HIS A 29 1.12 -21.31 16.24
CA HIS A 29 0.90 -20.74 14.92
C HIS A 29 -0.25 -21.43 14.17
N ALA A 30 -0.41 -22.75 14.33
CA ALA A 30 -1.53 -23.48 13.74
C ALA A 30 -2.88 -23.01 14.30
N ALA A 31 -3.00 -22.87 15.62
CA ALA A 31 -4.20 -22.32 16.27
C ALA A 31 -4.51 -20.88 15.80
N LEU A 32 -3.45 -20.09 15.63
CA LEU A 32 -3.53 -18.74 15.10
C LEU A 32 -4.02 -18.68 13.65
N ARG A 33 -3.54 -19.59 12.80
CA ARG A 33 -3.96 -19.74 11.40
C ARG A 33 -5.41 -20.20 11.27
N GLU A 34 -5.89 -21.00 12.23
CA GLU A 34 -7.29 -21.39 12.33
C GLU A 34 -8.18 -20.20 12.71
N GLU A 35 -7.77 -19.40 13.70
CA GLU A 35 -8.52 -18.24 14.19
C GLU A 35 -8.55 -17.07 13.18
N PHE A 36 -7.40 -16.72 12.61
CA PHE A 36 -7.24 -15.48 11.81
C PHE A 36 -7.06 -15.71 10.32
N GLY A 37 -7.13 -16.96 9.84
CA GLY A 37 -6.82 -17.28 8.46
C GLY A 37 -5.37 -16.96 8.11
N ILE A 38 -5.08 -16.74 6.82
CA ILE A 38 -3.73 -16.46 6.31
C ILE A 38 -3.05 -15.23 6.97
N ALA A 39 -3.85 -14.30 7.49
CA ALA A 39 -3.39 -13.05 8.10
C ALA A 39 -2.83 -13.21 9.53
N TRP A 40 -2.86 -14.42 10.10
CA TRP A 40 -2.34 -14.72 11.44
C TRP A 40 -0.91 -14.22 11.65
N MET A 41 -0.11 -14.24 10.58
CA MET A 41 1.29 -13.85 10.59
C MET A 41 1.46 -12.31 10.75
N LEU A 42 0.45 -11.52 10.40
CA LEU A 42 0.43 -10.06 10.50
C LEU A 42 0.14 -9.54 11.92
N LEU A 43 -0.07 -10.45 12.87
CA LEU A 43 -0.23 -10.10 14.28
C LEU A 43 1.10 -9.65 14.87
N HIS A 44 1.06 -8.63 15.73
CA HIS A 44 2.23 -8.12 16.44
C HIS A 44 2.99 -9.23 17.19
N ARG A 45 2.27 -10.18 17.79
CA ARG A 45 2.87 -11.30 18.54
C ARG A 45 3.66 -12.28 17.67
N VAL A 46 3.43 -12.29 16.35
CA VAL A 46 4.11 -13.19 15.41
C VAL A 46 5.24 -12.47 14.69
N SER A 47 4.96 -11.28 14.16
CA SER A 47 5.88 -10.56 13.26
C SER A 47 6.52 -9.31 13.89
N GLY A 48 6.31 -9.07 15.18
CA GLY A 48 6.81 -7.87 15.86
C GLY A 48 6.15 -6.63 15.26
N HIS A 49 6.90 -5.69 14.69
CA HIS A 49 6.39 -4.52 13.96
C HIS A 49 6.65 -4.58 12.44
N LYS A 50 7.06 -5.73 11.90
CA LYS A 50 7.54 -5.84 10.51
C LYS A 50 6.54 -5.33 9.46
N TYR A 51 5.25 -5.55 9.67
CA TYR A 51 4.18 -5.15 8.73
C TYR A 51 3.36 -3.98 9.21
N HIS A 52 3.94 -3.10 10.03
CA HIS A 52 3.30 -1.85 10.38
C HIS A 52 3.32 -0.90 9.17
N ASP A 53 2.12 -0.57 8.66
CA ASP A 53 1.92 0.36 7.54
C ASP A 53 2.82 0.07 6.31
N PRO A 54 2.80 -1.14 5.73
CA PRO A 54 3.83 -1.57 4.79
C PRO A 54 3.77 -0.80 3.46
N LEU A 55 4.94 -0.65 2.81
CA LEU A 55 5.08 -0.19 1.43
C LEU A 55 4.78 -1.30 0.41
N LEU A 56 4.75 -0.93 -0.87
CA LEU A 56 4.68 -1.87 -1.99
C LEU A 56 5.98 -2.68 -2.12
N THR A 57 5.83 -3.92 -2.58
CA THR A 57 6.97 -4.73 -3.04
C THR A 57 7.48 -4.19 -4.39
N PRO A 58 8.67 -4.62 -4.87
CA PRO A 58 9.09 -4.34 -6.24
C PRO A 58 8.05 -4.75 -7.29
N THR A 59 7.46 -5.94 -7.14
CA THR A 59 6.36 -6.42 -7.99
C THR A 59 5.11 -5.54 -7.87
N GLY A 60 4.77 -5.06 -6.67
CA GLY A 60 3.69 -4.09 -6.47
C GLY A 60 3.93 -2.77 -7.20
N ARG A 61 5.17 -2.29 -7.25
CA ARG A 61 5.51 -1.10 -8.03
C ARG A 61 5.37 -1.34 -9.55
N GLU A 62 5.80 -2.50 -10.04
CA GLU A 62 5.63 -2.89 -11.43
C GLU A 62 4.14 -2.98 -11.83
N GLN A 63 3.29 -3.49 -10.94
CA GLN A 63 1.83 -3.49 -11.12
C GLN A 63 1.30 -2.06 -11.25
N ALA A 64 1.74 -1.15 -10.38
CA ALA A 64 1.34 0.26 -10.43
C ALA A 64 1.80 0.94 -11.73
N TYR A 65 3.05 0.72 -12.17
CA TYR A 65 3.56 1.24 -13.44
C TYR A 65 2.83 0.68 -14.66
N SER A 66 2.48 -0.60 -14.63
CA SER A 66 1.70 -1.23 -15.69
C SER A 66 0.31 -0.59 -15.80
N LEU A 67 -0.32 -0.31 -14.64
CA LEU A 67 -1.57 0.44 -14.60
C LEU A 67 -1.42 1.85 -15.18
N ARG A 68 -0.35 2.59 -14.81
CA ARG A 68 -0.06 3.90 -15.42
C ARG A 68 0.01 3.84 -16.93
N LYS A 69 0.74 2.87 -17.48
CA LYS A 69 0.87 2.70 -18.93
C LYS A 69 -0.49 2.47 -19.60
N ALA A 70 -1.34 1.65 -18.98
CA ALA A 70 -2.70 1.40 -19.46
C ALA A 70 -3.56 2.67 -19.43
N LEU A 71 -3.57 3.39 -18.30
CA LEU A 71 -4.35 4.63 -18.12
C LEU A 71 -3.89 5.76 -19.05
N ARG A 72 -2.59 5.87 -19.36
CA ARG A 72 -2.10 6.85 -20.35
C ARG A 72 -2.62 6.59 -21.76
N SER A 73 -2.95 5.34 -22.07
CA SER A 73 -3.42 4.94 -23.40
C SER A 73 -4.94 5.08 -23.53
N ASP A 74 -5.64 5.35 -22.42
CA ASP A 74 -7.08 5.59 -22.37
C ASP A 74 -7.34 7.09 -22.43
N LEU A 75 -7.69 7.59 -23.62
CA LEU A 75 -7.94 9.02 -23.86
C LEU A 75 -9.21 9.54 -23.15
N GLU A 76 -10.11 8.64 -22.75
CA GLU A 76 -11.33 8.97 -22.02
C GLU A 76 -11.10 8.98 -20.49
N PHE A 77 -9.92 8.54 -20.04
CA PHE A 77 -9.57 8.53 -18.62
C PHE A 77 -9.22 9.94 -18.12
N VAL A 78 -10.25 10.64 -17.63
CA VAL A 78 -10.12 11.96 -17.01
C VAL A 78 -10.28 11.83 -15.49
N VAL A 79 -9.43 12.53 -14.73
CA VAL A 79 -9.42 12.48 -13.25
C VAL A 79 -9.61 13.88 -12.69
N ASP A 80 -10.80 14.14 -12.13
CA ASP A 80 -11.09 15.40 -11.44
C ASP A 80 -10.56 15.43 -9.99
N ALA A 81 -10.54 14.26 -9.33
CA ALA A 81 -10.10 14.11 -7.96
C ALA A 81 -9.56 12.71 -7.68
N VAL A 82 -8.62 12.62 -6.74
CA VAL A 82 -8.07 11.35 -6.24
C VAL A 82 -8.29 11.30 -4.73
N ALA A 83 -8.97 10.26 -4.27
CA ALA A 83 -9.10 9.92 -2.86
C ALA A 83 -8.40 8.59 -2.61
N VAL A 84 -7.58 8.52 -1.56
CA VAL A 84 -6.84 7.31 -1.18
C VAL A 84 -7.00 7.03 0.31
N SER A 85 -6.96 5.74 0.65
CA SER A 85 -6.73 5.34 2.04
C SER A 85 -5.39 5.90 2.53
N PRO A 86 -5.27 6.27 3.83
CA PRO A 86 -4.06 6.86 4.37
C PRO A 86 -2.92 5.86 4.59
N MET A 87 -3.05 4.60 4.16
CA MET A 87 -1.99 3.60 4.24
C MET A 87 -0.87 3.90 3.22
N ARG A 88 0.39 3.66 3.58
CA ARG A 88 1.52 3.94 2.67
C ARG A 88 1.40 3.22 1.33
N ARG A 89 1.02 1.93 1.33
CA ARG A 89 0.76 1.15 0.10
C ARG A 89 -0.29 1.77 -0.84
N THR A 90 -1.36 2.37 -0.31
CA THR A 90 -2.42 2.97 -1.14
C THR A 90 -1.98 4.31 -1.70
N ILE A 91 -1.26 5.10 -0.90
CA ILE A 91 -0.63 6.35 -1.35
C ILE A 91 0.40 6.06 -2.45
N GLU A 92 1.31 5.11 -2.22
CA GLU A 92 2.33 4.70 -3.19
C GLU A 92 1.70 4.15 -4.48
N THR A 93 0.65 3.32 -4.38
CA THR A 93 -0.07 2.83 -5.57
C THR A 93 -0.63 4.00 -6.39
N ALA A 94 -1.31 4.97 -5.76
CA ALA A 94 -1.88 6.10 -6.47
C ALA A 94 -0.79 6.97 -7.13
N LEU A 95 0.27 7.29 -6.38
CA LEU A 95 1.39 8.09 -6.89
C LEU A 95 2.11 7.41 -8.05
N LEU A 96 2.23 6.08 -8.06
CA LEU A 96 2.93 5.34 -9.13
C LEU A 96 2.03 4.94 -10.31
N SER A 97 0.70 4.85 -10.11
CA SER A 97 -0.22 4.40 -11.15
C SER A 97 -0.99 5.50 -11.86
N LEU A 98 -1.24 6.65 -11.23
CA LEU A 98 -2.07 7.68 -11.84
C LEU A 98 -1.21 8.64 -12.68
N PRO A 99 -1.48 8.81 -13.99
CA PRO A 99 -0.76 9.77 -14.81
C PRO A 99 -0.91 11.22 -14.32
N ALA A 100 -2.10 11.58 -13.85
CA ALA A 100 -2.41 12.90 -13.30
C ALA A 100 -1.58 13.28 -12.07
N LEU A 101 -0.94 12.31 -11.40
CA LEU A 101 -0.11 12.55 -10.21
C LEU A 101 1.39 12.58 -10.49
N GLU A 102 1.84 12.42 -11.74
CA GLU A 102 3.27 12.24 -12.05
C GLU A 102 4.18 13.36 -11.53
N GLY A 103 3.72 14.62 -11.56
CA GLY A 103 4.52 15.72 -10.98
C GLY A 103 4.47 15.86 -9.47
N ALA A 104 3.56 15.15 -8.80
CA ALA A 104 3.55 15.08 -7.35
C ALA A 104 4.62 14.11 -6.84
N VAL A 105 5.21 13.31 -7.74
CA VAL A 105 6.20 12.29 -7.40
C VAL A 105 7.60 12.90 -7.50
N THR A 106 7.93 13.78 -6.57
CA THR A 106 9.32 14.17 -6.32
C THR A 106 10.02 13.22 -5.34
N THR A 107 9.26 12.36 -4.66
CA THR A 107 9.72 11.55 -3.51
C THR A 107 10.11 10.11 -3.85
N PHE A 108 9.61 9.56 -4.95
CA PHE A 108 10.04 8.28 -5.49
C PHE A 108 10.65 8.58 -6.85
N ALA A 109 11.83 8.07 -7.18
CA ALA A 109 12.49 8.40 -8.44
C ALA A 109 11.59 7.99 -9.62
N LEU A 110 10.83 8.94 -10.18
CA LEU A 110 10.20 8.82 -11.49
C LEU A 110 11.05 9.57 -12.49
N GLU A 111 11.30 8.94 -13.63
CA GLU A 111 12.09 9.49 -14.73
C GLU A 111 11.36 10.59 -15.53
N VAL A 112 10.31 11.22 -15.00
CA VAL A 112 9.41 12.07 -15.81
C VAL A 112 9.03 13.38 -15.11
N GLN A 113 9.29 14.50 -15.80
CA GLN A 113 8.84 15.85 -15.45
C GLN A 113 7.34 16.04 -15.76
N PRO A 114 6.55 16.70 -14.89
CA PRO A 114 5.13 16.92 -15.14
C PRO A 114 4.82 17.85 -16.31
N SER A 115 3.78 17.51 -17.09
CA SER A 115 3.29 18.30 -18.22
C SER A 115 1.96 19.05 -17.95
N ALA A 116 1.38 18.95 -16.76
CA ALA A 116 0.06 19.48 -16.40
C ALA A 116 0.01 19.98 -14.94
N PRO A 117 -0.91 20.91 -14.60
CA PRO A 117 -1.08 21.35 -13.21
C PRO A 117 -1.48 20.17 -12.32
N LEU A 118 -0.83 20.05 -11.17
CA LEU A 118 -1.07 18.96 -10.25
C LEU A 118 -2.47 19.05 -9.64
N PRO A 119 -3.24 17.95 -9.61
CA PRO A 119 -4.50 17.93 -8.90
C PRO A 119 -4.23 18.13 -7.41
N ARG A 120 -5.18 18.76 -6.72
CA ARG A 120 -5.10 18.96 -5.27
C ARG A 120 -5.17 17.61 -4.56
N LEU A 121 -4.06 17.17 -3.98
CA LEU A 121 -4.00 16.00 -3.12
C LEU A 121 -4.73 16.30 -1.80
N LEU A 122 -5.89 15.68 -1.62
CA LEU A 122 -6.65 15.73 -0.37
C LEU A 122 -6.63 14.34 0.26
N ALA A 123 -5.76 14.15 1.26
CA ALA A 123 -5.85 12.99 2.15
C ALA A 123 -6.66 13.39 3.38
N SER A 124 -7.88 12.86 3.51
CA SER A 124 -8.72 13.04 4.70
C SER A 124 -9.01 11.68 5.34
N ASP A 125 -8.66 11.54 6.62
CA ASP A 125 -8.96 10.36 7.42
C ASP A 125 -10.34 10.54 8.06
N LEU A 126 -11.39 10.19 7.31
CA LEU A 126 -12.78 10.37 7.74
C LEU A 126 -13.37 9.11 8.39
N LEU A 127 -12.83 7.92 8.05
CA LEU A 127 -13.31 6.63 8.54
C LEU A 127 -12.13 5.66 8.68
N ARG A 128 -11.96 5.14 9.89
CA ARG A 128 -10.97 4.10 10.19
C ARG A 128 -11.63 2.73 10.17
N GLU A 129 -11.47 2.02 9.06
CA GLU A 129 -11.81 0.59 9.05
C GLU A 129 -10.69 -0.16 9.77
N ARG A 130 -10.89 -0.48 11.05
CA ARG A 130 -10.05 -1.48 11.73
C ARG A 130 -10.71 -2.83 11.47
N VAL A 131 -10.30 -3.48 10.37
CA VAL A 131 -10.86 -4.78 9.97
C VAL A 131 -10.46 -5.89 10.96
N GLY A 132 -9.31 -5.75 11.64
CA GLY A 132 -8.91 -6.69 12.67
C GLY A 132 -7.73 -6.26 13.56
N PRO A 133 -7.10 -7.21 14.27
CA PRO A 133 -5.91 -6.99 15.08
C PRO A 133 -4.60 -6.91 14.26
N PHE A 134 -4.69 -6.78 12.93
CA PHE A 134 -3.55 -6.82 12.02
C PHE A 134 -2.84 -5.47 11.94
N MET A 135 -1.51 -5.51 11.98
CA MET A 135 -0.71 -4.28 12.01
C MET A 135 -0.72 -3.51 10.68
N CYS A 136 -0.98 -4.19 9.57
CA CYS A 136 -1.09 -3.56 8.25
C CYS A 136 -2.30 -2.61 8.15
N ASP A 137 -3.25 -2.73 9.06
CA ASP A 137 -4.44 -1.86 9.17
C ASP A 137 -4.19 -0.68 10.13
N SER A 138 -2.97 -0.58 10.67
CA SER A 138 -2.51 0.56 11.45
C SER A 138 -1.51 1.39 10.65
N ARG A 139 -1.58 2.70 10.83
CA ARG A 139 -0.69 3.67 10.20
C ARG A 139 0.46 4.03 11.14
N LEU A 140 1.58 4.45 10.57
CA LEU A 140 2.58 5.19 11.31
C LEU A 140 2.01 6.48 11.92
N SER A 141 2.65 6.97 12.98
CA SER A 141 2.29 8.27 13.55
C SER A 141 2.52 9.38 12.52
N ARG A 142 1.76 10.47 12.61
CA ARG A 142 1.97 11.65 11.77
C ARG A 142 3.42 12.14 11.81
N SER A 143 4.04 12.16 12.99
CA SER A 143 5.44 12.55 13.15
C SER A 143 6.44 11.58 12.50
N ALA A 144 6.13 10.28 12.42
CA ALA A 144 6.96 9.31 11.72
C ALA A 144 6.84 9.47 10.20
N LEU A 145 5.62 9.68 9.70
CA LEU A 145 5.39 10.01 8.30
C LEU A 145 6.05 11.33 7.93
N GLU A 146 5.86 12.38 8.72
CA GLU A 146 6.49 13.68 8.47
C GLU A 146 8.01 13.54 8.37
N ARG A 147 8.67 12.75 9.22
CA ARG A 147 10.12 12.50 9.09
C ARG A 147 10.50 11.74 7.80
N GLU A 148 9.72 10.75 7.41
CA GLU A 148 9.95 9.97 6.19
C GLU A 148 9.74 10.81 4.91
N TYR A 149 8.83 11.76 4.99
CA TYR A 149 8.42 12.64 3.89
C TYR A 149 8.90 14.11 4.07
N MET A 150 9.81 14.41 5.01
CA MET A 150 10.30 15.78 5.26
C MET A 150 11.18 16.23 4.10
N GLY A 151 10.77 17.32 3.45
CA GLY A 151 11.36 17.81 2.19
C GLY A 151 10.35 17.97 1.04
N LEU A 152 9.09 17.56 1.28
CA LEU A 152 7.91 17.92 0.49
C LEU A 152 7.49 19.38 0.69
#